data_AF-A6IZN1-F1
#
_entry.id   AF-A6IZN1-F1
#
_cell.length_a   1.000
_cell.length_b   1.000
_cell.length_c   1.000
_cell.angle_alpha   90.00
_cell.angle_beta   90.00
_cell.angle_gamma   90.00
#
_symmetry.space_group_name_H-M   'P 1'
#
loop_
_entity.id
_entity.type
_entity.pdbx_description
1 polymer ?
#
loop_
_entity_poly.entity_id
_entity_poly.type
_entity_poly.pdbx_seq_one_letter_code
_entity_poly.pdbx_strand_id
1 'polypeptide(L)' 'MNKGTNEWKTVVGLAMFFIGFTALVLIWEKSYVYGPIPHTFDRDWVAMQTKRMLDMKVNPIQGFSAKWDYNKNEWKK' A
#
# COMPACT_ATOMS: atom_id res chain seq x y z
N MET A 1 7.66 -40.41 25.55
CA MET A 1 8.31 -39.84 24.35
C MET A 1 7.37 -39.06 23.43
N ASN A 2 6.03 -39.22 23.51
CA ASN A 2 5.06 -38.57 22.59
C ASN A 2 4.24 -37.43 23.24
N LYS A 3 4.74 -36.77 24.30
CA LYS A 3 4.03 -35.66 24.94
C LYS A 3 4.34 -34.36 24.19
N GLY A 4 3.31 -33.69 23.67
CA GLY A 4 3.46 -32.39 23.02
C GLY A 4 3.96 -31.30 23.99
N THR A 5 4.72 -30.34 23.46
CA THR A 5 5.25 -29.19 24.21
C THR A 5 4.46 -27.92 23.89
N ASN A 6 4.59 -26.90 24.75
CA ASN A 6 4.01 -25.57 24.53
C ASN A 6 4.99 -24.61 23.83
N GLU A 7 6.12 -25.10 23.32
CA GLU A 7 7.19 -24.31 22.73
C GLU A 7 6.72 -23.41 21.59
N TRP A 8 5.74 -23.87 20.81
CA TRP A 8 5.13 -23.10 19.73
C TRP A 8 4.61 -21.73 20.18
N LYS A 9 4.14 -21.61 21.43
CA LYS A 9 3.67 -20.33 22.00
C LYS A 9 4.82 -19.35 22.15
N THR A 10 5.97 -19.82 22.61
CA THR A 10 7.20 -19.02 22.74
C THR A 10 7.71 -18.61 21.37
N VAL A 11 7.73 -19.55 20.41
CA VAL A 11 8.18 -19.28 19.04
C VAL A 11 7.30 -18.21 18.38
N VAL A 12 5.98 -18.39 18.41
CA VAL A 12 5.03 -17.43 17.83
C VAL A 12 5.09 -16.10 18.57
N GLY A 13 5.14 -16.11 19.90
CA GLY A 13 5.21 -14.90 20.71
C GLY A 13 6.46 -14.07 20.42
N LEU A 14 7.64 -14.69 20.41
CA LEU A 14 8.90 -14.01 20.08
C LEU A 14 8.93 -13.53 18.64
N ALA A 15 8.44 -14.34 17.69
CA ALA A 15 8.37 -13.92 16.29
C ALA A 15 7.51 -12.66 16.14
N MET A 16 6.32 -12.62 16.73
CA MET A 16 5.44 -11.44 16.69
C MET A 16 6.03 -10.24 17.41
N PHE A 17 6.74 -10.45 18.53
CA PHE A 17 7.44 -9.38 19.23
C PHE A 17 8.49 -8.71 18.32
N PHE A 18 9.33 -9.50 17.65
CA PHE A 18 10.35 -8.94 16.76
C PHE A 18 9.77 -8.35 15.47
N ILE A 19 8.65 -8.86 14.96
CA ILE A 19 7.91 -8.20 13.88
C ILE A 19 7.43 -6.80 14.34
N GLY A 20 6.89 -6.71 15.56
CA GLY A 20 6.52 -5.42 16.16
C GLY A 20 7.72 -4.49 16.35
N PHE A 21 8.86 -5.02 16.80
CA PHE A 21 10.09 -4.26 16.93
C PHE A 21 10.58 -3.69 15.59
N THR A 22 10.49 -4.46 14.51
CA THR A 22 10.82 -3.98 13.15
C THR A 22 9.96 -2.77 12.76
N ALA A 23 8.69 -2.72 13.16
CA ALA A 23 7.84 -1.54 12.91
C ALA A 23 8.37 -0.28 13.61
N LEU A 24 8.96 -0.40 14.81
CA LEU A 24 9.59 0.73 15.51
C LEU A 24 10.81 1.25 14.74
N VAL A 25 11.62 0.35 14.17
CA VAL A 25 12.77 0.73 13.34
C VAL A 25 12.30 1.47 12.08
N LEU A 26 11.24 1.01 11.43
CA LEU A 26 10.66 1.69 10.25
C LEU A 26 10.09 3.07 10.59
N ILE A 27 9.46 3.24 11.75
CA ILE A 27 8.99 4.56 12.21
C ILE A 27 10.17 5.51 12.41
N TRP A 28 11.26 5.03 13.02
CA TRP A 28 12.48 5.81 13.20
C TRP A 28 13.07 6.23 11.85
N GLU A 29 13.22 5.28 10.92
CA GLU A 29 13.73 5.56 9.56
C GLU A 29 12.86 6.59 8.84
N LYS A 30 11.53 6.45 8.88
CA LYS A 30 10.60 7.39 8.25
C LYS A 30 10.65 8.80 8.86
N SER A 31 11.00 8.92 10.14
CA SER A 31 11.00 10.18 10.87
C SER A 31 12.32 10.94 10.73
N TYR A 32 13.44 10.23 10.68
CA TYR A 32 14.78 10.85 10.76
C TYR A 32 15.66 10.63 9.53
N VAL A 33 15.34 9.68 8.65
CA VAL A 33 16.15 9.36 7.46
C VAL A 33 15.44 9.75 6.17
N TYR A 34 14.16 9.41 6.02
CA TYR A 34 13.44 9.70 4.78
C TYR A 34 13.05 11.17 4.64
N GLY A 35 13.46 11.77 3.52
CA GLY A 35 13.04 13.10 3.10
C GLY A 35 11.56 13.18 2.68
N PRO A 36 11.11 14.37 2.23
CA PRO A 36 9.77 14.53 1.71
C PRO A 36 9.58 13.68 0.44
N ILE A 37 8.37 13.14 0.27
CA ILE A 37 7.99 12.48 -0.98
C ILE A 37 7.85 13.54 -2.10
N PRO A 38 8.02 13.18 -3.38
CA PRO A 38 7.84 14.11 -4.48
C PRO A 38 6.44 14.75 -4.51
N HIS A 39 6.34 16.01 -4.94
CA HIS A 39 5.06 16.75 -5.06
C HIS A 39 4.05 16.05 -5.98
N THR A 40 4.49 15.11 -6.85
CA THR A 40 3.60 14.34 -7.71
C THR A 40 2.67 13.40 -6.94
N PHE A 41 2.93 13.19 -5.65
CA PHE A 41 2.05 12.46 -4.72
C PHE A 41 1.04 13.36 -4.00
N ASP A 42 1.06 14.67 -4.23
CA ASP A 42 0.04 15.58 -3.71
C ASP A 42 -1.33 15.21 -4.28
N ARG A 43 -2.38 15.35 -3.46
CA ARG A 43 -3.73 14.89 -3.81
C ARG A 43 -4.25 15.51 -5.11
N ASP A 44 -4.02 16.81 -5.30
CA ASP A 44 -4.46 17.53 -6.49
C ASP A 44 -3.66 17.10 -7.73
N TRP A 45 -2.34 16.88 -7.57
CA TRP A 45 -1.51 16.36 -8.66
C TRP A 45 -1.96 14.97 -9.09
N VAL A 46 -2.21 14.08 -8.13
CA VAL A 46 -2.70 12.72 -8.39
C VAL A 46 -4.07 12.76 -9.07
N ALA A 47 -4.96 13.67 -8.69
CA ALA A 47 -6.26 13.84 -9.35
C ALA A 47 -6.11 14.31 -10.81
N MET A 48 -5.27 15.32 -11.07
CA MET A 48 -4.97 15.79 -12.43
C MET A 48 -4.30 14.70 -13.28
N GLN A 49 -3.33 13.99 -12.72
CA GLN A 49 -2.64 12.89 -13.38
C GLN A 49 -3.59 11.74 -13.69
N THR A 50 -4.48 11.40 -12.76
CA THR A 50 -5.51 10.37 -12.95
C THR A 50 -6.44 10.73 -14.09
N LYS A 51 -6.93 11.97 -14.14
CA LYS A 51 -7.72 12.47 -15.28
C LYS A 51 -6.97 12.35 -16.60
N ARG A 52 -5.71 12.79 -16.65
CA ARG A 52 -4.86 12.66 -17.85
C ARG A 52 -4.70 11.20 -18.28
N MET A 53 -4.54 10.26 -17.33
CA MET A 53 -4.46 8.83 -17.64
C MET A 53 -5.75 8.29 -18.25
N LEU A 54 -6.91 8.74 -17.78
CA LEU A 54 -8.22 8.40 -18.36
C LEU A 54 -8.40 9.03 -19.74
N ASP A 55 -8.01 10.30 -19.92
CA ASP A 55 -8.08 11.00 -21.20
C ASP A 55 -7.22 10.28 -22.27
N MET A 56 -6.05 9.78 -21.87
CA MET A 56 -5.17 8.98 -22.73
C MET A 56 -5.57 7.48 -22.81
N LYS A 57 -6.67 7.07 -22.17
CA LYS A 57 -7.17 5.69 -22.17
C LYS A 57 -6.13 4.67 -21.69
N VAL A 58 -5.34 4.99 -20.66
CA VAL A 58 -4.32 4.08 -20.11
C VAL A 58 -4.94 2.75 -19.69
N ASN A 59 -4.43 1.65 -20.26
CA ASN A 59 -4.88 0.26 -20.04
C ASN A 59 -6.43 0.10 -20.15
N PRO A 60 -6.98 0.25 -21.36
CA PRO A 60 -8.42 0.43 -21.56
C PRO A 60 -9.25 -0.86 -21.64
N ILE A 61 -8.61 -2.03 -21.76
CA ILE A 61 -9.33 -3.30 -22.00
C ILE A 61 -9.75 -3.94 -20.67
N GLN A 62 -8.81 -4.07 -19.72
CA GLN A 62 -9.05 -4.75 -18.44
C GLN A 62 -8.56 -3.96 -17.22
N GLY A 63 -7.56 -3.07 -17.43
CA GLY A 63 -6.90 -2.37 -16.34
C GLY A 63 -7.57 -1.06 -15.95
N PHE A 64 -6.79 0.00 -15.91
CA PHE A 64 -7.15 1.26 -15.28
C PHE A 64 -8.36 1.94 -15.93
N SER A 65 -8.24 2.33 -17.20
CA SER A 65 -9.31 3.02 -17.92
C SER A 65 -10.53 2.15 -18.16
N ALA A 66 -10.37 0.83 -18.16
CA ALA A 66 -11.49 -0.11 -18.26
C ALA A 66 -12.47 0.00 -17.06
N LYS A 67 -11.99 0.49 -15.91
CA LYS A 67 -12.77 0.66 -14.67
C LYS A 67 -13.45 2.02 -14.55
N TRP A 68 -13.26 2.92 -15.53
CA TRP A 68 -13.92 4.22 -15.56
C TRP A 68 -15.13 4.19 -16.52
N ASP A 69 -16.26 4.74 -16.08
CA ASP A 69 -17.42 4.98 -16.93
C ASP A 69 -17.31 6.37 -17.56
N TYR A 70 -16.91 6.41 -18.84
CA TYR A 70 -16.78 7.66 -19.59
C TYR A 70 -18.12 8.33 -19.89
N ASN A 71 -19.25 7.62 -19.84
CA ASN A 71 -20.57 8.19 -20.08
C ASN A 71 -21.10 8.91 -18.84
N LYS A 72 -20.79 8.37 -17.65
CA LYS A 72 -21.26 8.91 -16.37
C LYS A 72 -20.20 9.73 -15.63
N ASN A 73 -18.96 9.74 -16.12
CA ASN A 73 -17.82 10.43 -15.54
C ASN A 73 -17.57 10.01 -14.07
N GLU A 74 -17.68 8.71 -13.80
CA GLU A 74 -17.49 8.11 -12.48
C GLU A 74 -16.77 6.75 -12.58
N TRP A 75 -16.25 6.26 -11.45
CA TRP A 75 -15.71 4.91 -11.37
C TRP A 75 -16.85 3.89 -11.45
N LYS A 76 -16.66 2.81 -12.22
CA LYS A 76 -17.61 1.71 -12.30
C LYS A 76 -17.76 1.07 -10.91
N LYS A 77 -19.00 0.76 -10.53
CA LYS A 77 -19.34 0.04 -9.30
C LYS A 77 -19.05 -1.45 -9.42
#